data_AF-A0A9D9PTB5-F1
#
_entry.id   AF-A0A9D9PTB5-F1
#
_cell.length_a   1.000
_cell.length_b   1.000
_cell.length_c   1.000
_cell.angle_alpha   90.00
_cell.angle_beta   90.00
_cell.angle_gamma   90.00
#
_symmetry.space_group_name_H-M   'P 1'
#
loop_
_entity.id
_entity.type
_entity.pdbx_description
1 polymer ?
#
loop_
_entity_poly.entity_id
_entity_poly.type
_entity_poly.pdbx_seq_one_letter_code
_entity_poly.pdbx_strand_id
1 'polypeptide(L)'
;DIHAQAETMDKSLSLNIRLTMATSDWIFDKIHEFGGVAIFAHPFWRTAGKLNLPAPVREYILKQAKFDVIELPAQQTNVTRSFDEDNVLCSAWWQEACIKAGRILPVIGDTDSHHARECLGLNFTIVFSKNDSFDSLAEALKSGKAVGVSYREGRDLSPRIWGSFRLVRYAQFLLREYFPEHDELCQAEGNMMLAALRGDISKEVLAGFAKNLTQKCFQKFF
;
A
#
# COMPACT_ATOMS: atom_id res chain seq x y z
N ASP A 1 -22.97 -5.37 18.38
CA ASP A 1 -24.08 -4.57 17.80
C ASP A 1 -23.55 -3.16 17.56
N ILE A 2 -23.53 -2.72 16.30
CA ILE A 2 -22.99 -1.41 15.86
C ILE A 2 -23.80 -0.26 16.47
N HIS A 3 -25.13 -0.40 16.57
CA HIS A 3 -25.98 0.66 17.11
C HIS A 3 -25.75 0.87 18.60
N ALA A 4 -25.68 -0.22 19.37
CA ALA A 4 -25.36 -0.17 20.79
C ALA A 4 -23.99 0.47 21.05
N GLN A 5 -22.98 0.12 20.24
CA GLN A 5 -21.65 0.72 20.34
C GLN A 5 -21.68 2.23 20.03
N ALA A 6 -22.36 2.65 18.96
CA ALA A 6 -22.50 4.06 18.62
C ALA A 6 -23.16 4.88 19.75
N GLU A 7 -24.09 4.30 20.51
CA GLU A 7 -24.75 4.96 21.65
C GLU A 7 -23.82 5.25 22.84
N THR A 8 -22.70 4.52 22.95
CA THR A 8 -21.68 4.77 23.99
C THR A 8 -20.69 5.87 23.61
N MET A 9 -20.68 6.32 22.35
CA MET A 9 -19.75 7.34 21.85
C MET A 9 -20.22 8.76 22.18
N ASP A 10 -19.32 9.73 22.03
CA ASP A 10 -19.57 11.14 22.31
C ASP A 10 -20.82 11.66 21.56
N LYS A 11 -21.87 11.97 22.34
CA LYS A 11 -23.17 12.42 21.83
C LYS A 11 -23.15 13.83 21.25
N SER A 12 -22.04 14.56 21.36
CA SER A 12 -21.81 15.81 20.63
C SER A 12 -21.65 15.57 19.12
N LEU A 13 -21.22 14.37 18.71
CA LEU A 13 -21.10 13.98 17.31
C LEU A 13 -22.46 13.51 16.75
N SER A 14 -22.69 13.77 15.47
CA SER A 14 -23.90 13.29 14.80
C SER A 14 -23.98 11.76 14.81
N LEU A 15 -25.19 11.21 14.79
CA LEU A 15 -25.41 9.76 14.77
C LEU A 15 -24.66 9.09 13.61
N ASN A 16 -24.64 9.71 12.42
CA ASN A 16 -23.90 9.17 11.27
C ASN A 16 -22.41 9.03 11.55
N ILE A 17 -21.78 10.02 12.20
CA ILE A 17 -20.35 9.94 12.57
C ILE A 17 -20.10 8.81 13.55
N ARG A 18 -20.94 8.67 14.59
CA ARG A 18 -20.84 7.59 15.59
C ARG A 18 -21.05 6.21 14.95
N LEU A 19 -22.00 6.10 14.02
CA LEU A 19 -22.23 4.87 13.26
C LEU A 19 -21.06 4.52 12.36
N THR A 20 -20.44 5.49 11.66
CA THR A 20 -19.23 5.24 10.87
C THR A 20 -18.11 4.71 11.75
N MET A 21 -17.85 5.34 12.91
CA MET A 21 -16.84 4.88 13.87
C MET A 21 -17.08 3.44 14.34
N ALA A 22 -18.30 3.13 14.79
CA ALA A 22 -18.65 1.80 15.28
C ALA A 22 -18.61 0.75 14.14
N THR A 23 -18.98 1.15 12.93
CA THR A 23 -18.89 0.28 11.74
C THR A 23 -17.44 -0.01 11.38
N SER A 24 -16.54 0.98 11.44
CA SER A 24 -15.11 0.77 11.21
C SER A 24 -14.52 -0.24 12.19
N ASP A 25 -14.82 -0.10 13.48
CA ASP A 25 -14.41 -1.07 14.50
C ASP A 25 -14.90 -2.49 14.18
N TRP A 26 -16.18 -2.63 13.86
CA TRP A 26 -16.76 -3.92 13.51
C TRP A 26 -16.11 -4.53 12.25
N ILE A 27 -15.83 -3.72 11.23
CA ILE A 27 -15.16 -4.17 10.00
C ILE A 27 -13.75 -4.68 10.33
N PHE A 28 -12.97 -3.95 11.11
CA PHE A 28 -11.63 -4.38 11.50
C PHE A 28 -11.66 -5.67 12.31
N ASP A 29 -12.54 -5.75 13.31
CA ASP A 29 -12.72 -6.97 14.11
C ASP A 29 -13.11 -8.16 13.23
N LYS A 30 -13.96 -7.96 12.22
CA LYS A 30 -14.34 -9.00 11.27
C LYS A 30 -13.19 -9.40 10.35
N ILE A 31 -12.40 -8.47 9.84
CA ILE A 31 -11.20 -8.81 9.06
C ILE A 31 -10.27 -9.68 9.89
N HIS A 32 -10.06 -9.35 11.17
CA HIS A 32 -9.21 -10.11 12.07
C HIS A 32 -9.78 -11.49 12.42
N GLU A 33 -11.10 -11.62 12.58
CA GLU A 33 -11.79 -12.91 12.80
C GLU A 33 -11.49 -13.93 11.68
N PHE A 34 -11.33 -13.46 10.44
CA PHE A 34 -10.98 -14.29 9.28
C PHE A 34 -9.47 -14.35 9.00
N GLY A 35 -8.62 -13.87 9.91
CA GLY A 35 -7.17 -13.89 9.76
C GLY A 35 -6.61 -12.87 8.75
N GLY A 36 -7.41 -11.90 8.34
CA GLY A 36 -7.04 -10.89 7.34
C GLY A 36 -6.08 -9.81 7.84
N VAL A 37 -5.77 -8.88 6.95
CA VAL A 37 -5.00 -7.66 7.23
C VAL A 37 -5.93 -6.46 7.04
N ALA A 38 -6.12 -5.67 8.10
CA ALA A 38 -6.94 -4.47 8.09
C ALA A 38 -6.12 -3.27 7.58
N ILE A 39 -6.51 -2.70 6.44
CA ILE A 39 -5.85 -1.55 5.83
C ILE A 39 -6.69 -0.30 6.11
N PHE A 40 -6.07 0.74 6.67
CA PHE A 40 -6.68 2.06 6.72
C PHE A 40 -6.41 2.81 5.40
N ALA A 41 -7.32 2.60 4.45
CA ALA A 41 -7.19 3.10 3.09
C ALA A 41 -7.35 4.64 3.00
N HIS A 42 -6.47 5.23 2.20
CA HIS A 42 -6.40 6.63 1.76
C HIS A 42 -7.10 7.64 2.70
N PRO A 43 -6.58 7.88 3.93
CA PRO A 43 -7.28 8.61 5.00
C PRO A 43 -7.58 10.08 4.71
N PHE A 44 -6.91 10.65 3.70
CA PHE A 44 -7.04 12.04 3.27
C PHE A 44 -7.71 12.19 1.91
N TRP A 45 -8.24 11.11 1.33
CA TRP A 45 -8.92 11.18 0.03
C TRP A 45 -10.06 12.19 0.01
N ARG A 46 -10.14 12.95 -1.08
CA ARG A 46 -11.16 13.97 -1.32
C ARG A 46 -12.10 13.61 -2.46
N THR A 47 -13.37 13.90 -2.24
CA THR A 47 -14.40 13.89 -3.28
C THR A 47 -15.10 15.24 -3.33
N ALA A 48 -15.29 15.78 -4.53
CA ALA A 48 -15.94 17.08 -4.75
C ALA A 48 -15.37 18.23 -3.87
N GLY A 49 -14.05 18.26 -3.69
CA GLY A 49 -13.34 19.29 -2.92
C GLY A 49 -13.40 19.16 -1.40
N LYS A 50 -13.99 18.09 -0.85
CA LYS A 50 -14.09 17.84 0.60
C LYS A 50 -13.42 16.52 0.94
N LEU A 51 -12.85 16.44 2.15
CA LEU A 51 -12.38 15.16 2.69
C LEU A 51 -13.56 14.20 2.77
N ASN A 52 -13.42 13.03 2.15
CA ASN A 52 -14.46 12.01 2.17
C ASN A 52 -14.62 11.41 3.57
N LEU A 53 -13.49 11.24 4.28
CA LEU A 53 -13.49 10.79 5.66
C LEU A 53 -13.48 11.99 6.62
N PRO A 54 -14.53 12.19 7.44
CA PRO A 54 -14.57 13.28 8.41
C PRO A 54 -13.46 13.15 9.44
N ALA A 55 -12.85 14.29 9.82
CA ALA A 55 -11.74 14.31 10.78
C ALA A 55 -12.05 13.57 12.09
N PRO A 56 -13.23 13.71 12.74
CA PRO A 56 -13.53 12.94 13.95
C PRO A 56 -13.39 11.42 13.74
N VAL A 57 -13.87 10.89 12.61
CA VAL A 57 -13.79 9.47 12.28
C VAL A 57 -12.34 9.05 12.08
N ARG A 58 -11.56 9.83 11.32
CA ARG A 58 -10.13 9.55 11.09
C ARG A 58 -9.34 9.51 12.40
N GLU A 59 -9.52 10.52 13.26
CA GLU A 59 -8.82 10.56 14.55
C GLU A 59 -9.29 9.44 15.50
N TYR A 60 -10.56 9.05 15.43
CA TYR A 60 -11.07 7.89 16.15
C TYR A 60 -10.41 6.59 15.68
N ILE A 61 -10.36 6.32 14.37
CA ILE A 61 -9.72 5.13 13.80
C ILE A 61 -8.25 5.07 14.21
N LEU A 62 -7.53 6.19 14.10
CA LEU A 62 -6.14 6.27 14.55
C LEU A 62 -5.99 5.93 16.04
N LYS A 63 -6.87 6.49 16.88
CA LYS A 63 -6.85 6.26 18.32
C LYS A 63 -7.19 4.83 18.71
N GLN A 64 -8.17 4.20 18.05
CA GLN A 64 -8.52 2.80 18.31
C GLN A 64 -7.41 1.86 17.86
N ALA A 65 -6.66 2.24 16.82
CA ALA A 65 -5.53 1.48 16.29
C ALA A 65 -5.86 0.01 16.00
N LYS A 66 -7.09 -0.26 15.55
CA LYS A 66 -7.57 -1.58 15.14
C LYS A 66 -7.18 -1.97 13.71
N PHE A 67 -6.65 -1.04 12.91
CA PHE A 67 -6.06 -1.36 11.62
C PHE A 67 -4.63 -1.89 11.82
N ASP A 68 -4.14 -2.65 10.84
CA ASP A 68 -2.80 -3.22 10.84
C ASP A 68 -1.79 -2.30 10.13
N VAL A 69 -2.22 -1.68 9.03
CA VAL A 69 -1.38 -0.82 8.17
C VAL A 69 -2.16 0.41 7.69
N ILE A 70 -1.44 1.51 7.44
CA ILE A 70 -1.99 2.74 6.85
C ILE A 70 -1.57 2.82 5.39
N GLU A 71 -2.48 3.21 4.51
CA GLU A 71 -2.14 3.51 3.12
C GLU A 71 -1.53 4.91 2.99
N LEU A 72 -0.26 4.96 2.58
CA LEU A 72 0.54 6.13 2.26
C LEU A 72 1.79 5.68 1.46
N PRO A 73 1.91 6.02 0.18
CA PRO A 73 1.06 6.91 -0.60
C PRO A 73 -0.28 6.28 -0.97
N ALA A 74 -1.31 7.12 -0.96
CA ALA A 74 -2.62 6.81 -1.53
C ALA A 74 -2.70 7.25 -2.99
N GLN A 75 -3.59 6.62 -3.75
CA GLN A 75 -4.10 6.95 -5.09
C GLN A 75 -3.34 8.02 -5.89
N GLN A 76 -2.89 7.66 -7.09
CA GLN A 76 -2.24 8.60 -8.01
C GLN A 76 -2.77 8.48 -9.43
N THR A 77 -4.07 8.75 -9.61
CA THR A 77 -4.68 8.77 -10.95
C THR A 77 -4.67 10.22 -11.48
N ASN A 78 -4.18 10.42 -12.71
CA ASN A 78 -4.22 11.70 -13.42
C ASN A 78 -3.56 12.93 -12.74
N VAL A 79 -2.50 12.74 -11.96
CA VAL A 79 -1.60 13.78 -11.39
C VAL A 79 -2.25 15.16 -11.20
N THR A 80 -3.42 15.19 -10.54
CA THR A 80 -4.05 16.44 -10.17
C THR A 80 -3.38 16.96 -8.90
N ARG A 81 -3.29 18.28 -8.77
CA ARG A 81 -2.68 18.94 -7.60
C ARG A 81 -3.28 18.45 -6.27
N SER A 82 -4.54 18.03 -6.24
CA SER A 82 -5.23 17.58 -5.04
C SER A 82 -4.66 16.30 -4.44
N PHE A 83 -4.20 15.33 -5.25
CA PHE A 83 -3.68 14.07 -4.72
C PHE A 83 -2.30 14.23 -4.06
N ASP A 84 -1.45 15.10 -4.60
CA ASP A 84 -0.17 15.44 -3.97
C ASP A 84 -0.41 16.14 -2.62
N GLU A 85 -1.39 17.05 -2.55
CA GLU A 85 -1.78 17.72 -1.30
C GLU A 85 -2.29 16.72 -0.26
N ASP A 86 -3.13 15.76 -0.67
CA ASP A 86 -3.66 14.72 0.22
C ASP A 86 -2.56 13.80 0.75
N ASN A 87 -1.61 13.40 -0.10
CA ASN A 87 -0.46 12.59 0.31
C ASN A 87 0.51 13.36 1.24
N VAL A 88 0.70 14.67 1.04
CA VAL A 88 1.49 15.51 1.94
C VAL A 88 0.81 15.64 3.31
N LEU A 89 -0.50 15.87 3.34
CA LEU A 89 -1.27 15.93 4.58
C LEU A 89 -1.23 14.59 5.32
N CYS A 90 -1.42 13.47 4.60
CA CYS A 90 -1.34 12.13 5.17
C CYS A 90 0.06 11.83 5.69
N SER A 91 1.11 12.28 5.00
CA SER A 91 2.50 12.15 5.45
C SER A 91 2.75 12.87 6.78
N ALA A 92 2.34 14.14 6.87
CA ALA A 92 2.52 14.93 8.09
C ALA A 92 1.72 14.33 9.26
N TRP A 93 0.48 13.93 9.00
CA TRP A 93 -0.38 13.29 10.00
C TRP A 93 0.18 11.94 10.47
N TRP A 94 0.66 11.10 9.56
CA TRP A 94 1.30 9.83 9.89
C TRP A 94 2.58 10.02 10.70
N GLN A 95 3.41 11.01 10.37
CA GLN A 95 4.62 11.34 11.13
C GLN A 95 4.27 11.77 12.56
N GLU A 96 3.29 12.64 12.74
CA GLU A 96 2.80 13.01 14.07
C GLU A 96 2.27 11.79 14.85
N ALA A 97 1.53 10.91 14.18
CA ALA A 97 1.01 9.70 14.79
C ALA A 97 2.13 8.75 15.24
N CYS A 98 3.18 8.61 14.43
CA CYS A 98 4.37 7.82 14.79
C CYS A 98 5.09 8.40 16.02
N ILE A 99 5.26 9.73 16.07
CA ILE A 99 5.88 10.42 17.21
C ILE A 99 5.05 10.20 18.48
N LYS A 100 3.73 10.42 18.41
CA LYS A 100 2.81 10.21 19.54
C LYS A 100 2.80 8.75 20.02
N ALA A 101 2.90 7.79 19.10
CA ALA A 101 2.95 6.37 19.43
C ALA A 101 4.33 5.89 19.92
N GLY A 102 5.39 6.71 19.79
CA GLY A 102 6.77 6.32 20.10
C GLY A 102 7.32 5.22 19.19
N ARG A 103 6.69 4.98 18.03
CA ARG A 103 7.08 3.95 17.05
C ARG A 103 6.61 4.31 15.65
N ILE A 104 7.26 3.75 14.64
CA ILE A 104 6.75 3.85 13.27
C ILE A 104 5.49 2.99 13.14
N LEU A 105 4.39 3.60 12.68
CA LEU A 105 3.18 2.87 12.33
C LEU A 105 3.37 2.15 10.99
N PRO A 106 2.96 0.88 10.85
CA PRO A 106 3.08 0.16 9.59
C PRO A 106 2.36 0.88 8.45
N VAL A 107 2.99 0.85 7.27
CA VAL A 107 2.56 1.63 6.11
C VAL A 107 2.68 0.80 4.82
N ILE A 108 1.76 1.02 3.91
CA ILE A 108 1.73 0.43 2.57
C ILE A 108 1.43 1.51 1.52
N GLY A 109 1.86 1.30 0.29
CA GLY A 109 1.48 2.11 -0.86
C GLY A 109 0.55 1.32 -1.78
N ASP A 110 -0.51 1.96 -2.24
CA ASP A 110 -1.44 1.40 -3.22
C ASP A 110 -1.80 2.42 -4.30
N THR A 111 -2.15 1.91 -5.48
CA THR A 111 -2.51 2.74 -6.64
C THR A 111 -3.96 3.19 -6.64
N ASP A 112 -4.85 2.41 -6.03
CA ASP A 112 -6.30 2.46 -6.25
C ASP A 112 -6.65 2.52 -7.76
N SER A 113 -5.91 1.75 -8.57
CA SER A 113 -6.08 1.76 -10.01
C SER A 113 -7.36 1.02 -10.41
N HIS A 114 -8.23 1.71 -11.15
CA HIS A 114 -9.50 1.19 -11.62
C HIS A 114 -9.37 0.47 -12.98
N HIS A 115 -8.24 0.63 -13.66
CA HIS A 115 -7.88 -0.14 -14.86
C HIS A 115 -6.37 -0.11 -15.14
N ALA A 116 -5.86 -1.16 -15.79
CA ALA A 116 -4.42 -1.36 -16.03
C ALA A 116 -3.68 -0.19 -16.72
N ARG A 117 -4.39 0.69 -17.44
CA ARG A 117 -3.82 1.85 -18.15
C ARG A 117 -3.86 3.17 -17.36
N GLU A 118 -4.31 3.16 -16.12
CA GLU A 118 -4.48 4.39 -15.33
C GLU A 118 -3.19 4.80 -14.63
N CYS A 119 -2.85 4.09 -13.55
CA CYS A 119 -1.74 4.42 -12.65
C CYS A 119 -1.09 3.17 -12.07
N LEU A 120 -1.40 1.99 -12.62
CA LEU A 120 -0.87 0.72 -12.14
C LEU A 120 0.67 0.77 -12.11
N GLY A 121 1.26 0.49 -10.96
CA GLY A 121 2.71 0.52 -10.76
C GLY A 121 3.29 1.88 -10.35
N LEU A 122 2.51 2.98 -10.32
CA LEU A 122 3.01 4.28 -9.84
C LEU A 122 3.17 4.32 -8.32
N ASN A 123 2.22 3.75 -7.60
CA ASN A 123 2.31 3.51 -6.16
C ASN A 123 2.34 2.01 -5.89
N PHE A 124 3.16 1.57 -4.95
CA PHE A 124 3.19 0.16 -4.57
C PHE A 124 3.82 -0.03 -3.20
N THR A 125 3.82 -1.28 -2.74
CA THR A 125 4.45 -1.68 -1.49
C THR A 125 5.61 -2.62 -1.77
N ILE A 126 6.77 -2.34 -1.18
CA ILE A 126 7.84 -3.35 -1.06
C ILE A 126 7.65 -4.04 0.29
N VAL A 127 7.37 -5.34 0.27
CA VAL A 127 7.19 -6.16 1.47
C VAL A 127 8.44 -7.00 1.71
N PHE A 128 9.02 -6.90 2.92
CA PHE A 128 10.20 -7.67 3.33
C PHE A 128 9.78 -8.91 4.11
N SER A 129 9.19 -9.88 3.41
CA SER A 129 8.72 -11.15 3.96
C SER A 129 9.75 -12.29 3.78
N LYS A 130 9.53 -13.41 4.49
CA LYS A 130 10.36 -14.62 4.36
C LYS A 130 10.09 -15.38 3.06
N ASN A 131 8.87 -15.31 2.55
CA ASN A 131 8.37 -15.93 1.33
C ASN A 131 7.07 -15.22 0.88
N ASP A 132 6.47 -15.72 -0.19
CA ASP A 132 5.28 -15.19 -0.87
C ASP A 132 3.94 -15.73 -0.32
N SER A 133 3.95 -16.53 0.75
CA SER A 133 2.71 -16.96 1.39
C SER A 133 1.96 -15.79 2.02
N PHE A 134 0.63 -15.86 2.03
CA PHE A 134 -0.23 -14.87 2.66
C PHE A 134 0.17 -14.60 4.11
N ASP A 135 0.40 -15.64 4.92
CA ASP A 135 0.76 -15.50 6.33
C ASP A 135 2.08 -14.75 6.51
N SER A 136 3.08 -15.03 5.67
CA SER A 136 4.39 -14.36 5.73
C SER A 136 4.30 -12.89 5.30
N LEU A 137 3.47 -12.58 4.30
CA LEU A 137 3.19 -11.21 3.89
C LEU A 137 2.42 -10.47 4.98
N ALA A 138 1.37 -11.07 5.54
CA ALA A 138 0.57 -10.49 6.61
C ALA A 138 1.41 -10.21 7.87
N GLU A 139 2.28 -11.14 8.29
CA GLU A 139 3.23 -10.94 9.39
C GLU A 139 4.17 -9.75 9.10
N ALA A 140 4.72 -9.68 7.87
CA ALA A 140 5.62 -8.61 7.48
C ALA A 140 4.92 -7.24 7.49
N LEU A 141 3.71 -7.15 6.93
CA LEU A 141 2.90 -5.95 6.94
C LEU A 141 2.59 -5.48 8.38
N LYS A 142 2.02 -6.36 9.19
CA LYS A 142 1.65 -6.07 10.60
C LYS A 142 2.85 -5.67 11.47
N SER A 143 4.03 -6.21 11.17
CA SER A 143 5.27 -5.90 11.90
C SER A 143 6.03 -4.68 11.35
N GLY A 144 5.47 -3.96 10.37
CA GLY A 144 6.11 -2.79 9.77
C GLY A 144 7.34 -3.12 8.92
N LYS A 145 7.45 -4.36 8.44
CA LYS A 145 8.47 -4.82 7.49
C LYS A 145 8.02 -4.57 6.05
N ALA A 146 7.55 -3.36 5.79
CA ALA A 146 7.16 -2.91 4.46
C ALA A 146 7.41 -1.41 4.31
N VAL A 147 7.46 -0.95 3.06
CA VAL A 147 7.48 0.48 2.73
C VAL A 147 6.47 0.76 1.63
N GLY A 148 5.79 1.91 1.74
CA GLY A 148 5.01 2.48 0.65
C GLY A 148 5.92 3.28 -0.28
N VAL A 149 5.74 3.12 -1.59
CA VAL A 149 6.56 3.76 -2.63
C VAL A 149 5.63 4.49 -3.60
N SER A 150 6.01 5.71 -4.02
CA SER A 150 5.35 6.48 -5.08
C SER A 150 6.39 7.00 -6.08
N TYR A 151 6.12 6.74 -7.35
CA TYR A 151 6.72 7.41 -8.50
C TYR A 151 5.76 8.47 -9.04
N ARG A 152 6.31 9.60 -9.51
CA ARG A 152 5.54 10.54 -10.33
C ARG A 152 5.86 10.34 -11.79
N GLU A 153 4.83 10.05 -12.56
CA GLU A 153 4.90 10.00 -14.01
C GLU A 153 5.51 11.30 -14.56
N GLY A 154 6.57 11.14 -15.36
CA GLY A 154 7.23 12.23 -16.09
C GLY A 154 7.94 13.31 -15.26
N ARG A 155 8.08 13.15 -13.92
CA ARG A 155 8.63 14.22 -13.06
C ARG A 155 9.71 13.80 -12.06
N ASP A 156 9.69 12.57 -11.56
CA ASP A 156 10.60 12.18 -10.49
C ASP A 156 11.71 11.25 -10.99
N LEU A 157 12.97 11.69 -10.88
CA LEU A 157 14.15 10.82 -10.99
C LEU A 157 14.36 9.95 -9.72
N SER A 158 13.57 10.19 -8.67
CA SER A 158 13.73 9.51 -7.37
C SER A 158 12.36 9.26 -6.72
N PRO A 159 12.05 8.01 -6.33
CA PRO A 159 10.78 7.67 -5.70
C PRO A 159 10.66 8.29 -4.30
N ARG A 160 9.43 8.63 -3.90
CA ARG A 160 9.10 8.91 -2.50
C ARG A 160 8.80 7.60 -1.79
N ILE A 161 9.34 7.44 -0.58
CA ILE A 161 9.26 6.18 0.18
C ILE A 161 8.89 6.50 1.63
N TRP A 162 7.92 5.78 2.16
CA TRP A 162 7.45 5.89 3.54
C TRP A 162 7.63 4.57 4.28
N GLY A 163 8.10 4.65 5.53
CA GLY A 163 8.31 3.51 6.42
C GLY A 163 9.47 3.76 7.38
N SER A 164 10.00 2.70 7.98
CA SER A 164 11.14 2.85 8.89
C SER A 164 12.39 3.31 8.13
N PHE A 165 13.20 4.18 8.73
CA PHE A 165 14.40 4.73 8.07
C PHE A 165 15.35 3.64 7.53
N ARG A 166 15.50 2.53 8.26
CA ARG A 166 16.30 1.38 7.83
C ARG A 166 15.77 0.76 6.53
N LEU A 167 14.45 0.54 6.45
CA LEU A 167 13.83 -0.05 5.27
C LEU A 167 13.74 0.93 4.11
N VAL A 168 13.54 2.23 4.38
CA VAL A 168 13.59 3.28 3.35
C VAL A 168 14.95 3.28 2.66
N ARG A 169 16.06 3.25 3.42
CA ARG A 169 17.41 3.18 2.84
C ARG A 169 17.63 1.92 2.00
N TYR A 170 17.11 0.79 2.47
CA TYR A 170 17.25 -0.46 1.74
C TYR A 170 16.40 -0.47 0.45
N ALA A 171 15.17 0.01 0.53
CA ALA A 171 14.30 0.18 -0.63
C ALA A 171 14.90 1.12 -1.68
N GLN A 172 15.57 2.20 -1.29
CA GLN A 172 16.29 3.07 -2.23
C GLN A 172 17.37 2.31 -3.02
N PHE A 173 18.13 1.42 -2.36
CA PHE A 173 19.07 0.55 -3.06
C PHE A 173 18.34 -0.39 -4.02
N LEU A 174 17.28 -1.06 -3.56
CA LEU A 174 16.52 -1.99 -4.40
C LEU A 174 15.96 -1.31 -5.65
N LEU A 175 15.33 -0.14 -5.49
CA LEU A 175 14.73 0.63 -6.58
C LEU A 175 15.75 1.18 -7.57
N ARG A 176 17.01 1.39 -7.14
CA ARG A 176 18.08 1.92 -7.99
C ARG A 176 18.88 0.83 -8.69
N GLU A 177 19.17 -0.26 -7.97
CA GLU A 177 20.16 -1.25 -8.42
C GLU A 177 19.52 -2.58 -8.82
N TYR A 178 18.52 -3.06 -8.06
CA TYR A 178 17.97 -4.40 -8.23
C TYR A 178 16.73 -4.44 -9.14
N PHE A 179 15.70 -3.64 -8.81
CA PHE A 179 14.42 -3.67 -9.52
C PHE A 179 14.52 -3.33 -11.01
N PRO A 180 15.36 -2.38 -11.47
CA PRO A 180 15.49 -2.13 -12.91
C PRO A 180 15.90 -3.38 -13.71
N GLU A 181 16.90 -4.14 -13.24
CA GLU A 181 17.33 -5.37 -13.92
C GLU A 181 16.30 -6.50 -13.75
N HIS A 182 15.68 -6.62 -12.58
CA HIS A 182 14.59 -7.56 -12.36
C HIS A 182 13.39 -7.30 -13.30
N ASP A 183 12.99 -6.04 -13.46
CA ASP A 183 11.81 -5.65 -14.22
C ASP A 183 12.04 -5.80 -15.73
N GLU A 184 13.26 -5.57 -16.22
CA GLU A 184 13.66 -5.90 -17.59
C GLU A 184 13.49 -7.40 -17.89
N LEU A 185 13.87 -8.27 -16.95
CA LEU A 185 13.69 -9.72 -17.07
C LEU A 185 12.20 -10.10 -17.06
N CYS A 186 11.41 -9.53 -16.15
CA CYS A 186 9.97 -9.75 -16.10
C CYS A 186 9.26 -9.23 -17.36
N GLN A 187 9.70 -8.11 -17.93
CA GLN A 187 9.18 -7.60 -19.20
C GLN A 187 9.49 -8.56 -20.35
N ALA A 188 10.70 -9.08 -20.42
CA ALA A 188 11.08 -10.06 -21.44
C ALA A 188 10.24 -11.35 -21.31
N GLU A 189 10.03 -11.84 -20.09
CA GLU A 189 9.14 -12.98 -19.81
C GLU A 189 7.70 -12.68 -20.24
N GLY A 190 7.15 -11.51 -19.89
CA GLY A 190 5.81 -11.10 -20.30
C GLY A 190 5.65 -11.02 -21.82
N ASN A 191 6.66 -10.54 -22.54
CA ASN A 191 6.68 -10.54 -24.01
C ASN A 191 6.65 -11.97 -24.58
N MET A 192 7.36 -12.91 -23.96
CA MET A 192 7.31 -14.32 -24.35
C MET A 192 5.97 -14.97 -24.02
N MET A 193 5.33 -14.62 -22.91
CA MET A 193 3.96 -15.07 -22.60
C MET A 193 2.98 -14.60 -23.68
N LEU A 194 3.08 -13.34 -24.13
CA LEU A 194 2.27 -12.82 -25.23
C LEU A 194 2.54 -13.55 -26.55
N ALA A 195 3.80 -13.85 -26.86
CA ALA A 195 4.17 -14.64 -28.04
C ALA A 195 3.59 -16.07 -27.98
N ALA A 196 3.66 -16.73 -26.82
CA ALA A 196 3.08 -18.05 -26.61
C ALA A 196 1.55 -18.05 -26.76
N LEU A 197 0.88 -17.00 -26.24
CA LEU A 197 -0.57 -16.82 -26.40
C LEU A 197 -0.99 -16.63 -27.87
N ARG A 198 -0.14 -16.00 -28.69
CA ARG A 198 -0.36 -15.86 -30.13
C ARG A 198 -0.03 -17.13 -30.92
N GLY A 199 0.64 -18.10 -30.31
CA GLY A 199 1.13 -19.31 -30.98
C GLY A 199 2.48 -19.14 -31.69
N ASP A 200 3.18 -18.02 -31.46
CA ASP A 200 4.48 -17.73 -32.06
C ASP A 200 5.59 -18.63 -31.49
N ILE A 201 5.45 -19.06 -30.23
CA ILE A 201 6.37 -19.97 -29.53
C ILE A 201 5.59 -21.02 -28.75
N SER A 202 6.25 -22.14 -28.43
CA SER A 202 5.65 -23.20 -27.60
C SER A 202 5.75 -22.88 -26.10
N LYS A 203 4.91 -23.56 -25.29
CA LYS A 203 4.94 -23.44 -23.82
C LYS A 203 6.26 -23.92 -23.23
N GLU A 204 6.90 -24.90 -23.88
CA GLU A 204 8.18 -25.46 -23.47
C GLU A 204 9.32 -24.44 -23.66
N VAL A 205 9.28 -23.66 -24.75
CA VAL A 205 10.24 -22.56 -24.97
C VAL A 205 10.08 -21.48 -23.91
N LEU A 206 8.83 -21.08 -23.60
CA LEU A 206 8.54 -20.14 -22.51
C LEU A 206 9.05 -20.65 -21.16
N ALA A 207 8.73 -21.89 -20.79
CA ALA A 207 9.15 -22.48 -19.52
C ALA A 207 10.67 -22.59 -19.42
N GLY A 208 11.36 -22.89 -20.53
CA GLY A 208 12.82 -22.92 -20.58
C GLY A 208 13.45 -21.55 -20.35
N PHE A 209 12.87 -20.48 -20.92
CA PHE A 209 13.34 -19.11 -20.73
C PHE A 209 13.10 -18.59 -19.30
N ALA A 210 11.88 -18.79 -18.77
CA ALA A 210 11.49 -18.30 -17.45
C ALA A 210 12.25 -19.00 -16.30
N LYS A 211 12.82 -20.18 -16.55
CA LYS A 211 13.49 -20.99 -15.53
C LYS A 211 14.65 -20.25 -14.87
N ASN A 212 14.50 -19.98 -13.58
CA ASN A 212 15.49 -19.31 -12.72
C ASN A 212 15.87 -17.89 -13.19
N LEU A 213 15.03 -17.24 -13.99
CA LEU A 213 15.36 -15.96 -14.61
C LEU A 213 15.63 -14.88 -13.54
N THR A 214 14.67 -14.66 -12.65
CA THR A 214 14.79 -13.69 -11.55
C THR A 214 15.71 -14.17 -10.42
N GLN A 215 15.89 -15.49 -10.26
CA GLN A 215 16.80 -16.05 -9.25
C GLN A 215 18.26 -15.68 -9.53
N LYS A 216 18.69 -15.68 -10.79
CA LYS A 216 20.03 -15.25 -11.18
C LYS A 216 20.25 -13.77 -10.87
N CYS A 217 19.25 -12.93 -11.14
CA CYS A 217 19.27 -11.52 -10.76
C CYS A 217 19.42 -11.39 -9.24
N PHE A 218 18.66 -12.15 -8.45
CA PHE A 218 18.78 -12.13 -7.00
C PHE A 218 20.20 -12.48 -6.50
N GLN A 219 20.80 -13.56 -7.02
CA GLN A 219 22.16 -14.01 -6.66
C GLN A 219 23.26 -13.00 -7.00
N LYS A 220 23.01 -12.09 -7.94
CA LYS A 220 23.96 -11.03 -8.31
C LYS A 220 24.09 -9.97 -7.21
N PHE A 221 23.01 -9.71 -6.47
CA PHE A 221 22.93 -8.64 -5.48
C PHE A 221 22.97 -9.14 -4.02
N PHE A 222 22.67 -10.42 -3.76
CA PHE A 222 22.55 -11.04 -2.43
C PHE A 222 23.17 -12.43 -2.37
#